data_AF-A0A5J4PJ56-F1
#
_entry.id   AF-A0A5J4PJ56-F1
#
_cell.length_a   1.000
_cell.length_b   1.000
_cell.length_c   1.000
_cell.angle_alpha   90.00
_cell.angle_beta   90.00
_cell.angle_gamma   90.00
#
_symmetry.space_group_name_H-M   'P 1'
#
loop_
_entity.id
_entity.type
_entity.pdbx_description
1 polymer ?
#
loop_
_entity_poly.entity_id
_entity_poly.type
_entity_poly.pdbx_seq_one_letter_code
_entity_poly.pdbx_strand_id
1 'polypeptide(L)'
;WFYPYDQKHSKFGHEAINGKPEGIFFSEQSLKETCEAAADILHLIVYGGDCIVSPDGIVRIIDFNDWPSFAPCRTEASKAIASAIINTIQTKQYE
;
A
#
# COMPACT_ATOMS: atom_id res chain seq x y z
N TRP A 1 -0.35 -5.54 1.66
CA TRP A 1 -1.74 -5.17 1.33
C TRP A 1 -2.65 -5.80 2.38
N PHE A 2 -3.86 -5.29 2.56
CA PHE A 2 -4.88 -5.92 3.42
C PHE A 2 -6.26 -5.53 2.89
N TYR A 3 -7.27 -6.37 3.13
CA TYR A 3 -8.67 -5.98 2.92
C TYR A 3 -9.20 -5.37 4.22
N PRO A 4 -9.68 -4.12 4.24
CA PRO A 4 -10.20 -3.49 5.46
C PRO A 4 -11.35 -4.28 6.10
N TYR A 5 -12.18 -4.91 5.26
CA TYR A 5 -13.33 -5.68 5.70
C TYR A 5 -12.96 -6.91 6.56
N ASP A 6 -11.80 -7.53 6.34
CA ASP A 6 -11.35 -8.69 7.12
C ASP A 6 -11.11 -8.33 8.59
N GLN A 7 -10.83 -7.06 8.86
CA GLN A 7 -10.70 -6.50 10.22
C GLN A 7 -12.01 -5.91 10.74
N LYS A 8 -13.15 -6.18 10.08
CA LYS A 8 -14.47 -5.62 10.37
C LYS A 8 -14.51 -4.09 10.30
N HIS A 9 -13.58 -3.47 9.60
CA HIS A 9 -13.60 -2.04 9.35
C HIS A 9 -14.55 -1.76 8.18
N SER A 10 -15.79 -1.40 8.49
CA SER A 10 -16.73 -0.80 7.54
C SER A 10 -16.85 0.70 7.81
N LYS A 11 -16.68 1.51 6.76
CA LYS A 11 -16.77 2.96 6.86
C LYS A 11 -18.20 3.47 6.66
N PHE A 12 -18.96 2.83 5.77
CA PHE A 12 -20.26 3.32 5.30
C PHE A 12 -21.38 2.28 5.37
N GLY A 13 -21.11 1.03 5.76
CA GLY A 13 -22.11 -0.04 5.76
C GLY A 13 -22.58 -0.47 4.36
N HIS A 14 -21.87 -0.07 3.29
CA HIS A 14 -22.21 -0.38 1.90
C HIS A 14 -22.09 -1.88 1.56
N GLU A 15 -21.51 -2.68 2.43
CA GLU A 15 -21.35 -4.13 2.30
C GLU A 15 -22.70 -4.85 2.40
N ALA A 16 -23.73 -4.19 2.93
CA ALA A 16 -25.12 -4.64 2.81
C ALA A 16 -25.61 -4.64 1.35
N ILE A 17 -25.04 -3.80 0.49
CA ILE A 17 -25.38 -3.67 -0.94
C ILE A 17 -24.36 -4.43 -1.79
N ASN A 18 -23.07 -4.22 -1.53
CA ASN A 18 -21.97 -4.74 -2.33
C ASN A 18 -21.59 -6.19 -2.00
N GLY A 19 -22.11 -6.73 -0.89
CA GLY A 19 -21.73 -8.05 -0.39
C GLY A 19 -20.36 -8.06 0.29
N LYS A 20 -19.86 -9.28 0.53
CA LYS A 20 -18.53 -9.50 1.11
C LYS A 20 -17.46 -9.40 0.01
N PRO A 21 -16.23 -9.00 0.33
CA PRO A 21 -15.13 -9.04 -0.63
C PRO A 21 -14.96 -10.45 -1.20
N GLU A 22 -14.82 -10.55 -2.52
CA GLU A 22 -14.67 -11.83 -3.22
C GLU A 22 -13.25 -12.40 -3.14
N GLY A 23 -12.25 -11.57 -2.80
CA GLY A 23 -10.85 -12.01 -2.72
C GLY A 23 -10.28 -12.37 -4.09
N ILE A 24 -10.46 -11.47 -5.07
CA ILE A 24 -9.98 -11.67 -6.45
C ILE A 24 -8.46 -11.90 -6.45
N PHE A 25 -8.01 -12.93 -7.16
CA PHE A 25 -6.59 -13.23 -7.31
C PHE A 25 -5.89 -12.15 -8.14
N PHE A 26 -4.69 -11.76 -7.72
CA PHE A 26 -3.81 -10.84 -8.45
C PHE A 26 -2.35 -11.19 -8.21
N SER A 27 -1.47 -10.69 -9.07
CA SER A 27 -0.03 -10.82 -8.90
C SER A 27 0.48 -9.79 -7.90
N GLU A 28 0.85 -10.25 -6.69
CA GLU A 28 1.48 -9.38 -5.69
C GLU A 28 2.80 -8.79 -6.18
N GLN A 29 3.55 -9.55 -6.97
CA GLN A 29 4.82 -9.11 -7.56
C GLN A 29 4.58 -7.93 -8.51
N SER A 30 3.59 -8.04 -9.40
CA SER A 30 3.27 -6.97 -10.34
C SER A 30 2.72 -5.72 -9.66
N LEU A 31 1.96 -5.88 -8.55
CA LEU A 31 1.56 -4.75 -7.72
C LEU A 31 2.77 -4.05 -7.11
N LYS A 32 3.72 -4.79 -6.53
CA LYS A 32 4.95 -4.21 -5.95
C LYS A 32 5.75 -3.45 -7.01
N GLU A 33 6.01 -4.06 -8.16
CA GLU A 33 6.74 -3.43 -9.27
C GLU A 33 6.06 -2.13 -9.75
N THR A 34 4.73 -2.13 -9.84
CA THR A 34 3.98 -0.92 -10.23
C THR A 34 4.09 0.18 -9.17
N CYS A 35 3.98 -0.16 -7.88
CA CYS A 35 4.13 0.79 -6.79
C CYS A 35 5.57 1.33 -6.67
N GLU A 36 6.57 0.48 -6.86
CA GLU A 36 7.99 0.87 -6.87
C GLU A 36 8.27 1.85 -8.01
N ALA A 37 7.80 1.56 -9.23
CA ALA A 37 7.93 2.48 -10.35
C ALA A 37 7.25 3.84 -10.10
N ALA A 38 6.06 3.85 -9.48
CA ALA A 38 5.38 5.09 -9.11
C ALA A 38 6.16 5.87 -8.04
N ALA A 39 6.68 5.19 -7.02
CA ALA A 39 7.48 5.80 -5.96
C ALA A 39 8.78 6.41 -6.49
N ASP A 40 9.46 5.72 -7.42
CA ASP A 40 10.68 6.19 -8.06
C ASP A 40 10.44 7.49 -8.85
N ILE A 41 9.36 7.53 -9.64
CA ILE A 41 8.96 8.71 -10.43
C ILE A 41 8.64 9.91 -9.50
N LEU A 42 8.02 9.64 -8.36
CA LEU A 42 7.60 10.68 -7.39
C LEU A 42 8.67 10.98 -6.34
N HIS A 43 9.81 10.29 -6.38
CA HIS A 43 10.89 10.36 -5.39
C HIS A 43 10.42 10.12 -3.94
N LEU A 44 9.54 9.13 -3.75
CA LEU A 44 9.00 8.77 -2.44
C LEU A 44 9.76 7.58 -1.84
N ILE A 45 10.16 7.71 -0.58
CA ILE A 45 10.82 6.64 0.20
C ILE A 45 9.79 5.88 1.03
N VAL A 46 8.79 6.59 1.53
CA VAL A 46 7.66 6.04 2.28
C VAL A 46 6.41 6.33 1.46
N TYR A 47 5.66 5.29 1.15
CA TYR A 47 4.45 5.44 0.35
C TYR A 47 3.43 4.34 0.65
N GLY A 48 2.21 4.55 0.15
CA GLY A 48 1.16 3.54 0.10
C GLY A 48 -0.17 4.15 -0.28
N GLY A 49 -1.22 3.35 -0.35
CA GLY A 49 -2.54 3.82 -0.76
C GLY A 49 -3.41 2.67 -1.20
N ASP A 50 -4.40 2.99 -2.02
CA ASP A 50 -5.48 2.08 -2.37
C ASP A 50 -5.43 1.72 -3.86
N CYS A 51 -5.82 0.48 -4.14
CA CYS A 51 -5.98 -0.02 -5.50
C CYS A 51 -7.26 -0.84 -5.62
N ILE A 52 -7.75 -0.97 -6.84
CA ILE A 52 -8.87 -1.85 -7.20
C ILE A 52 -8.31 -2.99 -8.04
N VAL A 53 -8.75 -4.20 -7.75
CA VAL A 53 -8.48 -5.40 -8.56
C VAL A 53 -9.73 -5.69 -9.39
N SER A 54 -9.61 -5.70 -10.72
CA SER A 54 -10.71 -6.11 -11.60
C SER A 54 -10.85 -7.63 -11.64
N PRO A 55 -12.00 -8.19 -12.10
CA PRO A 55 -12.24 -9.65 -12.11
C PRO A 55 -11.21 -10.48 -12.90
N ASP A 56 -10.48 -9.86 -13.83
CA ASP A 56 -9.38 -10.45 -14.58
C ASP A 56 -8.02 -10.38 -13.84
N GLY A 57 -8.00 -9.90 -12.60
CA GLY A 57 -6.82 -9.80 -11.75
C GLY A 57 -5.93 -8.58 -12.02
N ILE A 58 -6.35 -7.65 -12.90
CA ILE A 58 -5.59 -6.43 -13.18
C ILE A 58 -5.74 -5.45 -12.00
N VAL A 59 -4.61 -4.99 -11.48
CA VAL A 59 -4.56 -4.02 -10.38
C VAL A 59 -4.48 -2.59 -10.93
N ARG A 60 -5.28 -1.69 -10.37
CA ARG A 60 -5.30 -0.26 -10.71
C ARG A 60 -5.17 0.58 -9.45
N ILE A 61 -4.08 1.33 -9.33
CA ILE A 61 -3.88 2.30 -8.25
C ILE A 61 -4.94 3.41 -8.40
N ILE A 62 -5.64 3.71 -7.30
CA ILE A 62 -6.65 4.79 -7.25
C ILE A 62 -6.26 5.87 -6.24
N ASP A 63 -5.36 5.56 -5.31
CA ASP A 63 -4.79 6.48 -4.33
C ASP A 63 -3.33 6.10 -4.05
N PHE A 64 -2.44 7.10 -3.98
CA PHE A 64 -1.01 6.91 -3.74
C PHE A 64 -0.46 8.10 -2.95
N ASN A 65 -0.14 7.85 -1.68
CA ASN A 65 0.23 8.86 -0.70
C ASN A 65 1.70 8.71 -0.29
N ASP A 66 2.33 9.83 0.05
CA ASP A 66 3.68 9.95 0.63
C ASP A 66 3.71 9.71 2.16
N TRP A 67 2.53 9.55 2.78
CA TRP A 67 2.40 9.17 4.19
C TRP A 67 1.07 8.46 4.46
N PRO A 68 0.91 7.19 4.05
CA PRO A 68 -0.34 6.45 4.27
C PRO A 68 -0.53 6.06 5.74
N SER A 69 -1.74 5.59 6.05
CA SER A 69 -1.99 4.96 7.35
C SER A 69 -1.35 3.58 7.43
N PHE A 70 -0.46 3.40 8.41
CA PHE A 70 0.16 2.10 8.74
C PHE A 70 -0.52 1.39 9.92
N ALA A 71 -1.77 1.76 10.26
CA ALA A 71 -2.46 1.22 11.44
C ALA A 71 -2.42 -0.33 11.55
N PRO A 72 -2.61 -1.11 10.45
CA PRO A 72 -2.56 -2.58 10.51
C PRO A 72 -1.19 -3.19 10.82
N CYS A 73 -0.10 -2.45 10.58
CA CYS A 73 1.28 -2.94 10.70
C CYS A 73 2.19 -1.89 11.38
N ARG A 74 1.65 -1.12 12.32
CA ARG A 74 2.30 0.08 12.86
C ARG A 74 3.68 -0.20 13.46
N THR A 75 3.84 -1.33 14.15
CA THR A 75 5.11 -1.68 14.81
C THR A 75 6.17 -2.07 13.79
N GLU A 76 5.80 -2.83 12.77
CA GLU A 76 6.67 -3.28 11.68
C GLU A 76 7.05 -2.10 10.78
N ALA A 77 6.06 -1.31 10.38
CA ALA A 77 6.22 -0.12 9.55
C ALA A 77 7.14 0.90 10.23
N SER A 78 6.97 1.18 11.53
CA SER A 78 7.83 2.15 12.24
C SER A 78 9.31 1.75 12.21
N LYS A 79 9.62 0.46 12.37
CA LYS A 79 11.00 -0.04 12.26
C LYS A 79 11.54 0.10 10.84
N ALA A 80 10.77 -0.33 9.85
CA ALA A 80 11.17 -0.26 8.44
C ALA A 80 11.41 1.18 7.97
N ILE A 81 10.50 2.10 8.32
CA ILE A 81 10.60 3.53 8.00
C ILE A 81 11.84 4.14 8.65
N ALA A 82 12.08 3.88 9.94
CA ALA A 82 13.26 4.39 10.64
C ALA A 82 14.56 3.92 9.96
N SER A 83 14.65 2.63 9.63
CA SER A 83 15.80 2.07 8.89
C SER A 83 15.98 2.72 7.51
N ALA A 84 14.90 2.91 6.74
CA ALA A 84 14.96 3.53 5.42
C ALA A 84 15.46 4.98 5.48
N ILE A 85 14.98 5.77 6.45
CA ILE A 85 15.41 7.17 6.65
C ILE A 85 16.89 7.24 7.05
N ILE A 86 17.32 6.41 8.00
CA ILE A 86 18.72 6.36 8.44
C ILE A 86 19.64 6.03 7.27
N ASN A 87 19.30 5.00 6.49
CA ASN A 87 20.09 4.60 5.31
C ASN A 87 20.14 5.73 4.27
N THR A 88 19.01 6.38 4.00
CA THR A 88 18.95 7.49 3.04
C THR A 88 19.87 8.65 3.46
N ILE A 89 19.86 9.02 4.75
CA ILE A 89 20.72 10.09 5.26
C ILE A 89 22.19 9.68 5.15
N GLN A 90 22.53 8.43 5.50
CA GLN A 90 23.89 7.94 5.40
C GLN A 90 24.39 7.94 3.95
N THR A 91 23.64 7.39 3.00
CA THR A 91 24.03 7.38 1.58
C THR A 91 24.25 8.79 1.05
N LYS A 92 23.35 9.74 1.37
CA LYS A 92 23.50 11.15 0.96
C LYS A 92 24.67 11.89 1.62
N GLN A 93 25.21 11.40 2.73
CA GLN A 93 26.41 11.97 3.36
C GLN A 93 27.71 11.54 2.66
N TYR A 94 27.66 10.50 1.82
CA TYR A 94 28.80 9.96 1.10
C TYR A 94 28.74 10.19 -0.42
N GLU A 95 27.72 10.90 -0.90
CA GLU A 95 27.63 11.48 -2.26
C GLU A 95 28.12 12.94 -2.25
#